data_AF-A0A2D0N496-F1
#
_entry.id   AF-A0A2D0N496-F1
#
_cell.length_a   1.000
_cell.length_b   1.000
_cell.length_c   1.000
_cell.angle_alpha   90.00
_cell.angle_beta   90.00
_cell.angle_gamma   90.00
#
_symmetry.space_group_name_H-M   'P 1'
#
loop_
_entity.id
_entity.type
_entity.pdbx_description
1 polymer ?
#
loop_
_entity_poly.entity_id
_entity_poly.type
_entity_poly.pdbx_seq_one_letter_code
_entity_poly.pdbx_strand_id
1 'polypeptide(L)'
;MESMEKKILAPAVAGLMLLLFTLPSLSAQEFQLNASAVDSLTEFVAATGANKMLLYQDGKLVKSWADESCREPMNTASMVKSWTGLVIGILVNQGKIKSVRDPVCDYLPEWRAGCDSNVTVEQLLTMSAGIDRRPAASSVLAQKDMRAFVLDLPLDRTPGTRFSYSNESVQLLGALIEKAAGQAAGTVFRELLFEPLGMSDTHLVKDEAGNDITYGGAMTTAEDAARIGQLMLNGGRYQGRQLVPATWVNQSTTPSAKAAYYGYLWWIDTAQDNYAAMGDFGQMTIVFPKERLLLIRQQSCRNNDPSQNMNWMGPDFLKMIRNTVRTETTDPGDMPDPGKLLLGYDDLPRSQVMVVGTHHFRQEDHYDELDAENQQQLEKLADALAAFRPTKVVLEWEPRLTERANQRYSDFLNGALSIDSLTNETYQLGFRLARKMGHERLYLFDDQTEFIGSLEGFTFDKFGEYAKANDDGFYNVHESVLIERFGKNQEALDGLSLYDRLLVMNSPEAGTINAQRMHMYEIRVGIQKNWMGPDWLGRWYRRNVRMVANVLQFSEPPEDRILIIVGDNHKWVLDQLFAFSPDFELVSSYDYLQRGR
;
A
#
# COMPACT_ATOMS: atom_id res chain seq x y z
N MET A 1 37.08 6.38 -66.83
CA MET A 1 38.09 6.82 -65.86
C MET A 1 37.45 6.67 -64.48
N GLU A 2 37.49 5.47 -63.91
CA GLU A 2 38.50 5.06 -62.90
C GLU A 2 38.57 6.07 -61.73
N SER A 3 37.92 5.72 -60.61
CA SER A 3 38.53 5.38 -59.30
C SER A 3 38.98 6.64 -58.54
N MET A 4 38.87 6.83 -57.22
CA MET A 4 39.03 5.97 -56.04
C MET A 4 38.62 6.88 -54.83
N GLU A 5 37.83 6.40 -53.86
CA GLU A 5 38.25 6.05 -52.47
C GLU A 5 38.36 7.15 -51.37
N LYS A 6 37.88 6.74 -50.18
CA LYS A 6 38.26 7.09 -48.77
C LYS A 6 37.70 8.39 -48.16
N LYS A 7 36.91 8.37 -47.08
CA LYS A 7 36.97 7.82 -45.68
C LYS A 7 37.45 8.86 -44.64
N ILE A 8 36.51 9.23 -43.74
CA ILE A 8 36.57 9.34 -42.25
C ILE A 8 37.67 10.19 -41.58
N LEU A 9 37.28 11.17 -40.74
CA LEU A 9 37.49 11.31 -39.26
C LEU A 9 37.42 12.79 -38.78
N ALA A 10 36.75 13.02 -37.64
CA ALA A 10 36.75 14.24 -36.78
C ALA A 10 38.14 14.43 -36.09
N PRO A 11 38.50 15.48 -35.28
CA PRO A 11 37.65 16.34 -34.40
C PRO A 11 38.12 17.81 -34.10
N ALA A 12 37.37 18.50 -33.21
CA ALA A 12 37.83 19.36 -32.10
C ALA A 12 38.39 20.81 -32.29
N VAL A 13 37.65 21.76 -31.68
CA VAL A 13 38.06 22.71 -30.60
C VAL A 13 38.36 24.21 -30.90
N ALA A 14 37.67 25.02 -30.08
CA ALA A 14 37.98 26.33 -29.47
C ALA A 14 37.75 27.65 -30.22
N GLY A 15 36.78 28.40 -29.69
CA GLY A 15 36.67 29.86 -29.76
C GLY A 15 35.85 30.38 -28.58
N LEU A 16 36.54 30.73 -27.51
CA LEU A 16 36.03 31.17 -26.20
C LEU A 16 35.42 32.59 -26.31
N MET A 17 34.14 32.78 -25.97
CA MET A 17 33.56 34.10 -25.68
C MET A 17 33.13 34.15 -24.21
N LEU A 18 33.74 35.07 -23.47
CA LEU A 18 33.31 35.49 -22.14
C LEU A 18 31.90 36.09 -22.22
N LEU A 19 30.90 35.38 -21.70
CA LEU A 19 29.63 35.94 -21.28
C LEU A 19 29.63 36.02 -19.76
N LEU A 20 29.67 37.24 -19.25
CA LEU A 20 29.35 37.56 -17.86
C LEU A 20 27.92 37.06 -17.58
N PHE A 21 27.79 35.90 -16.98
CA PHE A 21 26.54 35.47 -16.37
C PHE A 21 26.30 36.35 -15.14
N THR A 22 25.45 37.36 -15.28
CA THR A 22 24.64 37.79 -14.14
C THR A 22 23.84 36.58 -13.71
N LEU A 23 24.23 35.94 -12.59
CA LEU A 23 23.41 34.92 -11.96
C LEU A 23 22.00 35.52 -11.82
N PRO A 24 20.95 34.90 -12.37
CA PRO A 24 19.61 35.30 -11.99
C PRO A 24 19.56 35.10 -10.47
N SER A 25 19.27 36.18 -9.73
CA SER A 25 18.84 36.03 -8.35
C SER A 25 17.76 34.96 -8.34
N LEU A 26 17.97 33.89 -7.58
CA LEU A 26 16.91 32.93 -7.26
C LEU A 26 15.74 33.75 -6.72
N SER A 27 14.77 34.05 -7.58
CA SER A 27 13.46 34.49 -7.15
C SER A 27 12.94 33.34 -6.31
N ALA A 28 12.78 33.57 -5.01
CA ALA A 28 11.97 32.68 -4.18
C ALA A 28 10.64 32.52 -4.92
N GLN A 29 10.21 31.28 -5.11
CA GLN A 29 8.88 31.01 -5.67
C GLN A 29 7.86 31.66 -4.73
N GLU A 30 7.15 32.69 -5.21
CA GLU A 30 6.13 33.37 -4.40
C GLU A 30 4.91 32.46 -4.33
N PHE A 31 4.71 31.82 -3.17
CA PHE A 31 3.49 31.10 -2.87
C PHE A 31 2.35 32.08 -2.59
N GLN A 32 1.18 31.87 -3.20
CA GLN A 32 0.00 32.71 -2.98
C GLN A 32 -0.99 32.01 -2.04
N LEU A 33 -1.47 32.76 -1.04
CA LEU A 33 -2.48 32.26 -0.12
C LEU A 33 -3.82 32.06 -0.83
N ASN A 34 -4.41 30.89 -0.65
CA ASN A 34 -5.77 30.58 -1.06
C ASN A 34 -6.70 30.76 0.14
N ALA A 35 -7.39 31.90 0.19
CA ALA A 35 -8.27 32.25 1.31
C ALA A 35 -9.38 31.21 1.55
N SER A 36 -10.00 30.69 0.49
CA SER A 36 -11.03 29.65 0.61
C SER A 36 -10.47 28.36 1.22
N ALA A 37 -9.27 27.94 0.81
CA ALA A 37 -8.63 26.75 1.37
C ALA A 37 -8.24 26.96 2.85
N VAL A 38 -7.80 28.16 3.23
CA VAL A 38 -7.53 28.51 4.63
C VAL A 38 -8.79 28.42 5.48
N ASP A 39 -9.93 28.90 4.97
CA ASP A 39 -11.20 28.81 5.68
C ASP A 39 -11.69 27.37 5.80
N SER A 40 -11.63 26.57 4.73
CA SER A 40 -11.94 25.13 4.79
C SER A 40 -11.04 24.36 5.74
N LEU A 41 -9.73 24.67 5.79
CA LEU A 41 -8.83 24.10 6.79
C LEU A 41 -9.25 24.48 8.21
N THR A 42 -9.62 25.74 8.43
CA THR A 42 -10.06 26.25 9.74
C THR A 42 -11.33 25.53 10.22
N GLU A 43 -12.31 25.37 9.33
CA GLU A 43 -13.54 24.62 9.62
C GLU A 43 -13.25 23.16 9.95
N PHE A 44 -12.35 22.52 9.19
CA PHE A 44 -11.96 21.13 9.42
C PHE A 44 -11.25 20.93 10.76
N VAL A 45 -10.28 21.79 11.12
CA VAL A 45 -9.60 21.66 12.42
C VAL A 45 -10.57 21.87 13.58
N ALA A 46 -11.53 22.80 13.44
CA ALA A 46 -12.56 23.05 14.44
C ALA A 46 -13.49 21.84 14.59
N ALA A 47 -13.96 21.27 13.47
CA ALA A 47 -14.84 20.10 13.44
C ALA A 47 -14.15 18.83 13.99
N THR A 48 -12.82 18.75 13.91
CA THR A 48 -12.01 17.64 14.43
C THR A 48 -11.55 17.84 15.88
N GLY A 49 -12.12 18.80 16.61
CA GLY A 49 -11.93 18.94 18.06
C GLY A 49 -10.76 19.82 18.48
N ALA A 50 -10.07 20.49 17.55
CA ALA A 50 -9.06 21.48 17.91
C ALA A 50 -9.72 22.64 18.68
N ASN A 51 -8.97 23.27 19.58
CA ASN A 51 -9.37 24.50 20.25
C ASN A 51 -8.51 25.70 19.83
N LYS A 52 -7.40 25.45 19.15
CA LYS A 52 -6.54 26.50 18.60
C LYS A 52 -5.79 26.02 17.37
N MET A 53 -5.71 26.89 16.38
CA MET A 53 -4.93 26.70 15.16
C MET A 53 -4.13 27.97 14.85
N LEU A 54 -2.85 27.81 14.53
CA LEU A 54 -2.03 28.86 13.95
C LEU A 54 -1.47 28.36 12.61
N LEU A 55 -1.64 29.14 11.55
CA LEU A 55 -1.08 28.88 10.23
C LEU A 55 -0.09 29.99 9.88
N TYR A 56 1.14 29.62 9.55
CA TYR A 56 2.19 30.52 9.13
C TYR A 56 2.64 30.20 7.71
N GLN A 57 2.93 31.23 6.92
CA GLN A 57 3.52 31.15 5.59
C GLN A 57 4.64 32.20 5.51
N ASP A 58 5.82 31.82 5.00
CA ASP A 58 7.01 32.67 4.95
C ASP A 58 7.36 33.35 6.28
N GLY A 59 7.14 32.62 7.37
CA GLY A 59 7.41 33.13 8.71
C GLY A 59 6.37 34.11 9.26
N LYS A 60 5.34 34.46 8.50
CA LYS A 60 4.25 35.37 8.90
C LYS A 60 3.01 34.58 9.32
N LEU A 61 2.35 35.01 10.39
CA LEU A 61 1.07 34.44 10.80
C LEU A 61 -0.01 34.85 9.80
N VAL A 62 -0.60 33.88 9.09
CA VAL A 62 -1.61 34.13 8.05
C VAL A 62 -3.02 33.81 8.52
N LYS A 63 -3.17 32.87 9.47
CA LYS A 63 -4.44 32.58 10.13
C LYS A 63 -4.20 32.22 11.60
N SER A 64 -5.02 32.79 12.46
CA SER A 64 -5.14 32.40 13.86
C SER A 64 -6.61 32.13 14.15
N TRP A 65 -6.91 30.96 14.68
CA TRP A 65 -8.24 30.58 15.12
C TRP A 65 -8.17 29.99 16.53
N ALA A 66 -9.14 30.34 17.37
CA ALA A 66 -9.27 29.82 18.71
C ALA A 66 -10.75 29.66 19.07
N ASP A 67 -11.08 28.55 19.72
CA ASP A 67 -12.38 28.35 20.36
C ASP A 67 -12.41 29.17 21.67
N GLU A 68 -13.17 30.27 21.68
CA GLU A 68 -13.22 31.18 22.83
C GLU A 68 -13.72 30.51 24.12
N SER A 69 -14.43 29.39 23.99
CA SER A 69 -14.92 28.60 25.14
C SER A 69 -13.82 27.80 25.84
N CYS A 70 -12.62 27.73 25.26
CA CYS A 70 -11.50 26.96 25.79
C CYS A 70 -10.18 27.74 25.72
N ARG A 71 -9.61 28.06 26.89
CA ARG A 71 -8.34 28.80 27.01
C ARG A 71 -7.26 28.03 27.77
N GLU A 72 -7.40 26.72 27.88
CA GLU A 72 -6.44 25.88 28.60
C GLU A 72 -5.08 25.87 27.89
N PRO A 73 -3.96 25.84 28.64
CA PRO A 73 -2.63 25.65 28.08
C PRO A 73 -2.51 24.32 27.31
N MET A 74 -1.59 24.27 26.37
CA MET A 74 -1.29 23.05 25.62
C MET A 74 -0.45 22.10 26.49
N ASN A 75 -0.98 20.92 26.78
CA ASN A 75 -0.16 19.78 27.12
C ASN A 75 0.31 19.15 25.80
N THR A 76 1.62 19.17 25.55
CA THR A 76 2.22 18.72 24.29
C THR A 76 2.04 17.23 23.98
N ALA A 77 1.67 16.41 24.96
CA ALA A 77 1.75 14.96 24.86
C ALA A 77 3.11 14.55 24.24
N SER A 78 3.14 13.67 23.23
CA SER A 78 4.39 13.24 22.59
C SER A 78 5.10 14.29 21.73
N MET A 79 4.52 15.47 21.47
CA MET A 79 5.15 16.50 20.65
C MET A 79 6.51 16.96 21.24
N VAL A 80 6.65 16.91 22.57
CA VAL A 80 7.90 17.25 23.26
C VAL A 80 9.09 16.35 22.89
N LYS A 81 8.86 15.12 22.39
CA LYS A 81 9.95 14.22 21.96
C LYS A 81 10.84 14.88 20.91
N SER A 82 10.24 15.55 19.94
CA SER A 82 10.97 16.26 18.91
C SER A 82 11.83 17.38 19.50
N TRP A 83 11.36 18.03 20.58
CA TRP A 83 12.12 19.06 21.30
C TRP A 83 13.29 18.46 22.09
N THR A 84 13.10 17.28 22.69
CA THR A 84 14.19 16.47 23.26
C THR A 84 15.28 16.20 22.23
N GLY A 85 14.89 15.83 21.00
CA GLY A 85 15.82 15.66 19.89
C GLY A 85 16.61 16.93 19.55
N LEU A 86 15.98 18.10 19.62
CA LEU A 86 16.68 19.39 19.40
C LEU A 86 17.70 19.69 20.52
N VAL A 87 17.34 19.46 21.79
CA VAL A 87 18.25 19.67 22.91
C VAL A 87 19.47 18.75 22.82
N ILE A 88 19.28 17.47 22.45
CA ILE A 88 20.38 16.55 22.15
C ILE A 88 21.30 17.14 21.06
N GLY A 89 20.72 17.64 19.97
CA GLY A 89 21.49 18.28 18.89
C GLY A 89 22.31 19.49 19.34
N ILE A 90 21.75 20.32 20.23
CA ILE A 90 22.47 21.46 20.82
C ILE A 90 23.63 20.95 21.69
N LEU A 91 23.42 19.92 22.51
CA LEU A 91 24.47 19.34 23.36
C LEU A 91 25.56 18.66 22.53
N VAL A 92 25.22 18.03 21.41
CA VAL A 92 26.18 17.50 20.44
C VAL A 92 27.04 18.62 19.87
N ASN A 93 26.41 19.72 19.44
CA ASN A 93 27.12 20.89 18.92
C ASN A 93 28.03 21.56 19.95
N GLN A 94 27.66 21.50 21.24
CA GLN A 94 28.48 22.00 22.34
C GLN A 94 29.60 21.03 22.76
N GLY A 95 29.66 19.83 22.18
CA GLY A 95 30.61 18.77 22.55
C GLY A 95 30.35 18.13 23.91
N LYS A 96 29.18 18.39 24.52
CA LYS A 96 28.73 17.73 25.76
C LYS A 96 28.27 16.30 25.51
N ILE A 97 27.79 16.03 24.30
CA ILE A 97 27.65 14.70 23.72
C ILE A 97 28.62 14.67 22.53
N LYS A 98 29.58 13.75 22.47
CA LYS A 98 30.61 13.79 21.42
C LYS A 98 30.06 13.39 20.06
N SER A 99 29.20 12.37 20.03
CA SER A 99 28.56 11.88 18.81
C SER A 99 27.24 11.19 19.12
N VAL A 100 26.32 11.20 18.15
CA VAL A 100 25.13 10.32 18.21
C VAL A 100 25.50 8.83 18.11
N ARG A 101 26.70 8.52 17.63
CA ARG A 101 27.23 7.14 17.59
C ARG A 101 27.88 6.70 18.89
N ASP A 102 27.99 7.59 19.87
CA ASP A 102 28.54 7.23 21.17
C ASP A 102 27.65 6.17 21.84
N PRO A 103 28.25 5.21 22.55
CA PRO A 103 27.51 4.35 23.46
C PRO A 103 26.80 5.19 24.51
N VAL A 104 25.52 4.90 24.77
CA VAL A 104 24.76 5.51 25.86
C VAL A 104 25.44 5.26 27.21
N CYS A 105 26.17 4.14 27.33
CA CYS A 105 26.96 3.77 28.50
C CYS A 105 28.00 4.83 28.92
N ASP A 106 28.52 5.63 27.97
CA ASP A 106 29.47 6.70 28.27
C ASP A 106 28.84 7.82 29.13
N TYR A 107 27.51 7.92 29.10
CA TYR A 107 26.72 8.93 29.82
C TYR A 107 25.87 8.32 30.95
N LEU A 108 25.38 7.10 30.76
CA LEU A 108 24.48 6.37 31.66
C LEU A 108 25.06 4.98 32.00
N PRO A 109 26.20 4.89 32.68
CA PRO A 109 26.81 3.60 33.05
C PRO A 109 25.93 2.75 34.00
N GLU A 110 24.95 3.38 34.66
CA GLU A 110 23.95 2.71 35.48
C GLU A 110 22.95 1.87 34.67
N TRP A 111 22.70 2.17 33.39
CA TRP A 111 21.80 1.38 32.55
C TRP A 111 22.53 0.18 31.94
N ARG A 112 22.63 -0.90 32.73
CA ARG A 112 23.42 -2.09 32.39
C ARG A 112 23.04 -2.73 31.06
N ALA A 113 21.75 -2.88 30.79
CA ALA A 113 21.28 -3.50 29.55
C ALA A 113 21.74 -2.72 28.30
N GLY A 114 21.73 -1.38 28.37
CA GLY A 114 22.23 -0.51 27.32
C GLY A 114 23.76 -0.60 27.15
N CYS A 115 24.49 -0.68 28.25
CA CYS A 115 25.95 -0.89 28.25
C CYS A 115 26.34 -2.23 27.63
N ASP A 116 25.73 -3.33 28.08
CA ASP A 116 26.06 -4.68 27.64
C ASP A 116 25.79 -4.90 26.15
N SER A 117 24.82 -4.17 25.60
CA SER A 117 24.44 -4.24 24.18
C SER A 117 24.98 -3.09 23.32
N ASN A 118 25.82 -2.22 23.91
CA ASN A 118 26.42 -1.06 23.24
C ASN A 118 25.38 -0.18 22.50
N VAL A 119 24.25 0.10 23.14
CA VAL A 119 23.20 0.96 22.58
C VAL A 119 23.77 2.35 22.33
N THR A 120 23.51 2.92 21.16
CA THR A 120 23.97 4.26 20.78
C THR A 120 22.89 5.33 20.99
N VAL A 121 23.31 6.60 21.11
CA VAL A 121 22.37 7.74 21.22
C VAL A 121 21.46 7.84 19.98
N GLU A 122 21.99 7.55 18.79
CA GLU A 122 21.24 7.51 17.53
C GLU A 122 20.13 6.46 17.57
N GLN A 123 20.37 5.29 18.18
CA GLN A 123 19.35 4.26 18.31
C GLN A 123 18.21 4.68 19.25
N LEU A 124 18.47 5.48 20.27
CA LEU A 124 17.40 6.09 21.08
C LEU A 124 16.63 7.15 20.27
N LEU A 125 17.32 8.04 19.54
CA LEU A 125 16.70 9.09 18.71
C LEU A 125 15.84 8.52 17.56
N THR A 126 16.25 7.40 16.98
CA THR A 126 15.56 6.74 15.87
C THR A 126 14.58 5.64 16.31
N MET A 127 14.31 5.52 17.62
CA MET A 127 13.40 4.52 18.18
C MET A 127 13.78 3.09 17.79
N SER A 128 15.09 2.80 17.73
CA SER A 128 15.63 1.50 17.34
C SER A 128 16.53 0.87 18.40
N ALA A 129 16.47 1.34 19.65
CA ALA A 129 17.28 0.87 20.76
C ALA A 129 16.96 -0.55 21.27
N GLY A 130 15.95 -1.22 20.70
CA GLY A 130 15.54 -2.57 21.14
C GLY A 130 14.57 -2.56 22.32
N ILE A 131 13.90 -1.44 22.59
CA ILE A 131 12.84 -1.33 23.60
C ILE A 131 11.48 -1.27 22.89
N ASP A 132 10.63 -2.26 23.15
CA ASP A 132 9.31 -2.36 22.52
C ASP A 132 8.29 -1.43 23.20
N ARG A 133 7.27 -0.98 22.44
CA ARG A 133 6.17 -0.17 23.00
C ARG A 133 5.40 -0.98 24.05
N ARG A 134 5.29 -0.43 25.26
CA ARG A 134 4.59 -1.08 26.38
C ARG A 134 3.14 -0.58 26.54
N PRO A 135 2.21 -1.44 26.98
CA PRO A 135 0.90 -1.01 27.44
C PRO A 135 1.00 0.03 28.56
N ALA A 136 0.09 1.00 28.62
CA ALA A 136 0.16 2.11 29.57
C ALA A 136 0.38 1.66 31.02
N ALA A 137 -0.36 0.63 31.46
CA ALA A 137 -0.32 0.09 32.83
C ALA A 137 1.02 -0.55 33.25
N SER A 138 1.87 -0.92 32.29
CA SER A 138 3.20 -1.52 32.55
C SER A 138 4.35 -0.72 31.91
N SER A 139 4.04 0.46 31.38
CA SER A 139 5.00 1.37 30.77
C SER A 139 5.56 2.37 31.79
N VAL A 140 6.50 3.20 31.34
CA VAL A 140 7.01 4.34 32.11
C VAL A 140 5.89 5.30 32.59
N LEU A 141 4.72 5.34 31.93
CA LEU A 141 3.60 6.20 32.33
C LEU A 141 3.00 5.82 33.69
N ALA A 142 3.10 4.55 34.10
CA ALA A 142 2.52 4.06 35.34
C ALA A 142 3.47 4.22 36.55
N GLN A 143 4.67 4.76 36.34
CA GLN A 143 5.74 4.76 37.32
C GLN A 143 5.83 6.08 38.07
N LYS A 144 6.07 6.00 39.38
CA LYS A 144 6.30 7.17 40.23
C LYS A 144 7.67 7.79 40.02
N ASP A 145 8.68 6.93 39.93
CA ASP A 145 10.04 7.30 39.55
C ASP A 145 10.32 6.74 38.16
N MET A 146 10.03 7.56 37.16
CA MET A 146 10.18 7.20 35.75
C MET A 146 11.65 7.02 35.37
N ARG A 147 12.56 7.77 36.02
CA ARG A 147 14.00 7.67 35.77
C ARG A 147 14.56 6.36 36.29
N ALA A 148 14.27 5.99 37.53
CA ALA A 148 14.71 4.71 38.10
C ALA A 148 14.20 3.53 37.26
N PHE A 149 12.93 3.59 36.83
CA PHE A 149 12.34 2.56 35.99
C PHE A 149 13.08 2.34 34.66
N VAL A 150 13.38 3.41 33.91
CA VAL A 150 14.03 3.25 32.60
C VAL A 150 15.50 2.85 32.71
N LEU A 151 16.17 3.20 33.81
CA LEU A 151 17.56 2.81 34.07
C LEU A 151 17.70 1.33 34.46
N ASP A 152 16.63 0.70 34.96
CA ASP A 152 16.58 -0.73 35.27
C ASP A 152 16.00 -1.58 34.11
N LEU A 153 15.53 -0.92 33.05
CA LEU A 153 14.78 -1.60 31.99
C LEU A 153 15.67 -2.52 31.13
N PRO A 154 15.29 -3.80 30.94
CA PRO A 154 15.96 -4.68 30.00
C PRO A 154 15.64 -4.31 28.55
N LEU A 155 16.45 -4.82 27.62
CA LEU A 155 16.14 -4.76 26.19
C LEU A 155 15.24 -5.91 25.79
N ASP A 156 14.24 -5.63 24.96
CA ASP A 156 13.32 -6.64 24.41
C ASP A 156 13.91 -7.29 23.14
N ARG A 157 14.82 -6.58 22.44
CA ARG A 157 15.43 -6.99 21.17
C ARG A 157 16.86 -6.47 21.03
N THR A 158 17.58 -7.02 20.05
CA THR A 158 18.89 -6.49 19.64
C THR A 158 18.75 -5.06 19.11
N PRO A 159 19.53 -4.08 19.63
CA PRO A 159 19.53 -2.70 19.16
C PRO A 159 19.85 -2.58 17.65
N GLY A 160 19.25 -1.58 16.99
CA GLY A 160 19.45 -1.29 15.57
C GLY A 160 18.74 -2.24 14.60
N THR A 161 17.98 -3.23 15.09
CA THR A 161 17.32 -4.21 14.22
C THR A 161 15.94 -3.78 13.72
N ARG A 162 15.18 -3.02 14.52
CA ARG A 162 13.78 -2.66 14.23
C ARG A 162 13.38 -1.32 14.86
N PHE A 163 12.51 -0.56 14.19
CA PHE A 163 11.82 0.59 14.76
C PHE A 163 10.70 0.14 15.72
N SER A 164 10.67 0.74 16.91
CA SER A 164 9.59 0.61 17.89
C SER A 164 9.41 1.91 18.67
N TYR A 165 8.27 2.57 18.47
CA TYR A 165 7.95 3.83 19.13
C TYR A 165 7.80 3.66 20.66
N SER A 166 8.83 4.08 21.41
CA SER A 166 8.97 3.84 22.85
C SER A 166 9.12 5.15 23.63
N ASN A 167 8.33 5.27 24.70
CA ASN A 167 8.43 6.40 25.63
C ASN A 167 9.68 6.28 26.52
N GLU A 168 10.02 5.04 26.87
CA GLU A 168 11.17 4.66 27.69
C GLU A 168 12.48 5.08 27.01
N SER A 169 12.60 4.85 25.69
CA SER A 169 13.77 5.28 24.90
C SER A 169 14.00 6.79 24.99
N VAL A 170 12.93 7.59 24.98
CA VAL A 170 13.06 9.04 25.07
C VAL A 170 13.28 9.51 26.51
N GLN A 171 12.71 8.83 27.51
CA GLN A 171 13.02 9.14 28.91
C GLN A 171 14.49 8.86 29.25
N LEU A 172 15.10 7.83 28.64
CA LEU A 172 16.55 7.61 28.69
C LEU A 172 17.34 8.77 28.07
N LEU A 173 16.88 9.35 26.95
CA LEU A 173 17.49 10.58 26.41
C LEU A 173 17.38 11.75 27.40
N GLY A 174 16.30 11.85 28.16
CA GLY A 174 16.18 12.81 29.26
C GLY A 174 17.25 12.63 30.33
N ALA A 175 17.46 11.40 30.81
CA ALA A 175 18.54 11.09 31.75
C ALA A 175 19.92 11.39 31.17
N LEU A 176 20.12 11.10 29.87
CA LEU A 176 21.36 11.42 29.16
C LEU A 176 21.60 12.94 29.09
N ILE A 177 20.57 13.74 28.81
CA ILE A 177 20.63 15.21 28.84
C ILE A 177 21.10 15.69 30.22
N GLU A 178 20.55 15.15 31.30
CA GLU A 178 20.93 15.53 32.67
C GLU A 178 22.42 15.26 32.93
N LYS A 179 22.90 14.08 32.56
CA LYS A 179 24.29 13.67 32.76
C LYS A 179 25.26 14.47 31.92
N ALA A 180 24.96 14.65 30.64
CA ALA A 180 25.82 15.41 29.73
C ALA A 180 25.88 16.91 30.10
N ALA A 181 24.77 17.47 30.60
CA ALA A 181 24.71 18.88 30.97
C ALA A 181 25.15 19.17 32.41
N GLY A 182 25.06 18.20 33.32
CA GLY A 182 25.35 18.35 34.75
C GLY A 182 24.23 19.01 35.55
N GLN A 183 23.01 19.07 35.01
CA GLN A 183 21.85 19.75 35.61
C GLN A 183 20.53 19.12 35.16
N ALA A 184 19.43 19.38 35.89
CA ALA A 184 18.11 18.82 35.60
C ALA A 184 17.64 19.14 34.16
N ALA A 185 16.98 18.20 33.48
CA ALA A 185 16.64 18.36 32.07
C ALA A 185 15.73 19.57 31.83
N GLY A 186 14.79 19.87 32.73
CA GLY A 186 13.95 21.06 32.66
C GLY A 186 14.76 22.36 32.64
N THR A 187 15.85 22.44 33.40
CA THR A 187 16.78 23.59 33.35
C THR A 187 17.52 23.64 32.02
N VAL A 188 17.99 22.50 31.50
CA VAL A 188 18.66 22.44 30.19
C VAL A 188 17.75 22.91 29.07
N PHE A 189 16.50 22.43 29.03
CA PHE A 189 15.50 22.85 28.05
C PHE A 189 15.23 24.35 28.14
N ARG A 190 15.07 24.86 29.36
CA ARG A 190 14.84 26.30 29.59
C ARG A 190 15.98 27.14 29.03
N GLU A 191 17.22 26.85 29.41
CA GLU A 191 18.40 27.64 29.05
C GLU A 191 18.79 27.52 27.58
N LEU A 192 18.68 26.31 27.00
CA LEU A 192 19.18 26.04 25.66
C LEU A 192 18.13 26.22 24.56
N LEU A 193 16.83 26.09 24.90
CA LEU A 193 15.76 26.08 23.91
C LEU A 193 14.67 27.12 24.20
N PHE A 194 14.05 27.10 25.39
CA PHE A 194 12.86 27.92 25.65
C PHE A 194 13.19 29.42 25.81
N GLU A 195 14.16 29.78 26.65
CA GLU A 195 14.57 31.19 26.85
C GLU A 195 15.12 31.83 25.57
N PRO A 196 16.03 31.17 24.80
CA PRO A 196 16.52 31.74 23.54
C PRO A 196 15.43 31.95 22.47
N LEU A 197 14.34 31.19 22.54
CA LEU A 197 13.16 31.35 21.69
C LEU A 197 12.12 32.31 22.29
N GLY A 198 12.27 32.74 23.55
CA GLY A 198 11.26 33.55 24.23
C GLY A 198 9.95 32.78 24.51
N MET A 199 10.06 31.48 24.80
CA MET A 199 8.95 30.61 25.20
C MET A 199 8.74 30.64 26.73
N SER A 200 8.27 31.78 27.24
CA SER A 200 8.19 32.05 28.69
C SER A 200 7.14 31.23 29.42
N ASP A 201 6.12 30.71 28.72
CA ASP A 201 5.02 29.94 29.30
C ASP A 201 5.22 28.43 29.13
N THR A 202 6.45 28.02 28.83
CA THR A 202 6.79 26.63 28.52
C THR A 202 7.69 25.99 29.59
N HIS A 203 7.29 24.81 30.08
CA HIS A 203 8.10 24.01 31.00
C HIS A 203 7.80 22.50 30.87
N LEU A 204 8.78 21.67 31.26
CA LEU A 204 8.57 20.22 31.37
C LEU A 204 7.78 19.90 32.65
N VAL A 205 6.86 18.94 32.57
CA VAL A 205 6.20 18.36 33.75
C VAL A 205 7.14 17.38 34.44
N LYS A 206 6.97 17.23 35.76
CA LYS A 206 7.74 16.31 36.59
C LYS A 206 6.92 15.08 36.98
N ASP A 207 7.58 13.94 37.14
CA ASP A 207 7.00 12.75 37.77
C ASP A 207 6.86 12.91 39.29
N GLU A 208 6.28 11.92 39.98
CA GLU A 208 6.11 11.96 41.44
C GLU A 208 7.45 12.00 42.20
N ALA A 209 8.55 11.55 41.58
CA ALA A 209 9.90 11.58 42.14
C ALA A 209 10.66 12.89 41.83
N GLY A 210 10.07 13.81 41.06
CA GLY A 210 10.64 15.11 40.71
C GLY A 210 11.53 15.12 39.46
N ASN A 211 11.62 14.01 38.73
CA ASN A 211 12.35 13.93 37.47
C ASN A 211 11.55 14.60 36.36
N ASP A 212 12.23 15.31 35.45
CA ASP A 212 11.57 15.90 34.28
C ASP A 212 11.15 14.83 33.26
N ILE A 213 9.92 14.93 32.77
CA ILE A 213 9.36 14.01 31.77
C ILE A 213 9.70 14.55 30.38
N THR A 214 10.47 13.79 29.61
CA THR A 214 11.02 14.23 28.30
C THR A 214 10.41 13.49 27.10
N TYR A 215 9.69 12.40 27.35
CA TYR A 215 8.94 11.70 26.31
C TYR A 215 7.52 12.26 26.13
N GLY A 216 6.97 12.94 27.12
CA GLY A 216 5.58 13.38 27.10
C GLY A 216 5.31 14.53 28.06
N GLY A 217 4.49 15.49 27.67
CA GLY A 217 3.84 16.38 28.62
C GLY A 217 4.65 17.60 29.08
N ALA A 218 5.26 18.35 28.16
CA ALA A 218 5.51 19.77 28.44
C ALA A 218 4.18 20.56 28.46
N MET A 219 4.06 21.53 29.37
CA MET A 219 3.01 22.55 29.35
C MET A 219 3.52 23.76 28.57
N THR A 220 2.71 24.29 27.65
CA THR A 220 3.13 25.35 26.70
C THR A 220 1.91 26.09 26.10
N THR A 221 2.14 26.99 25.14
CA THR A 221 1.11 27.62 24.30
C THR A 221 1.30 27.25 22.83
N ALA A 222 0.25 27.36 22.01
CA ALA A 222 0.38 27.19 20.56
C ALA A 222 1.40 28.18 19.94
N GLU A 223 1.49 29.40 20.48
CA GLU A 223 2.46 30.42 20.07
C GLU A 223 3.89 30.03 20.40
N ASP A 224 4.13 29.48 21.60
CA ASP A 224 5.45 28.98 21.98
C ASP A 224 5.87 27.80 21.09
N ALA A 225 4.97 26.85 20.85
CA ALA A 225 5.24 25.75 19.93
C ALA A 225 5.47 26.22 18.48
N ALA A 226 4.77 27.28 18.03
CA ALA A 226 5.03 27.90 16.72
C ALA A 226 6.48 28.36 16.58
N ARG A 227 7.12 28.85 17.64
CA ARG A 227 8.52 29.28 17.60
C ARG A 227 9.48 28.12 17.34
N ILE A 228 9.17 26.90 17.81
CA ILE A 228 9.92 25.69 17.45
C ILE A 228 9.72 25.35 15.97
N GLY A 229 8.48 25.40 15.47
CA GLY A 229 8.21 25.21 14.04
C GLY A 229 8.96 26.20 13.15
N GLN A 230 9.00 27.48 13.55
CA GLN A 230 9.73 28.55 12.86
C GLN A 230 11.24 28.35 12.94
N LEU A 231 11.77 27.89 14.07
CA LEU A 231 13.17 27.53 14.22
C LEU A 231 13.55 26.46 13.19
N MET A 232 12.72 25.43 13.04
CA MET A 232 12.93 24.35 12.07
C MET A 232 12.83 24.86 10.62
N LEU A 233 11.80 25.65 10.28
CA LEU A 233 11.65 26.28 8.96
C LEU A 233 12.84 27.14 8.55
N ASN A 234 13.52 27.75 9.54
CA ASN A 234 14.67 28.61 9.32
C ASN A 234 16.01 27.87 9.51
N GLY A 235 16.02 26.55 9.37
CA GLY A 235 17.24 25.75 9.42
C GLY A 235 17.98 25.86 10.75
N GLY A 236 17.23 26.01 11.86
CA GLY A 236 17.77 26.13 13.21
C GLY A 236 18.19 27.55 13.60
N ARG A 237 17.80 28.56 12.82
CA ARG A 237 18.02 29.98 13.13
C ARG A 237 16.78 30.62 13.76
N TYR A 238 17.02 31.45 14.75
CA TYR A 238 16.00 32.31 15.35
C TYR A 238 16.60 33.69 15.64
N GLN A 239 15.91 34.75 15.20
CA GLN A 239 16.35 36.15 15.36
C GLN A 239 17.83 36.40 14.98
N GLY A 240 18.29 35.79 13.88
CA GLY A 240 19.66 35.94 13.38
C GLY A 240 20.72 35.06 14.05
N ARG A 241 20.39 34.37 15.15
CA ARG A 241 21.29 33.42 15.84
C ARG A 241 21.04 31.98 15.40
N GLN A 242 22.11 31.21 15.16
CA GLN A 242 22.02 29.76 14.99
C GLN A 242 21.89 29.09 16.37
N LEU A 243 20.72 28.57 16.69
CA LEU A 243 20.46 27.89 17.96
C LEU A 243 20.68 26.38 17.84
N VAL A 244 20.11 25.76 16.81
CA VAL A 244 20.31 24.35 16.47
C VAL A 244 21.11 24.30 15.16
N PRO A 245 22.17 23.49 14.99
CA PRO A 245 22.91 23.45 13.73
C PRO A 245 22.01 23.10 12.54
N ALA A 246 22.22 23.76 11.40
CA ALA A 246 21.48 23.44 10.17
C ALA A 246 21.67 21.98 9.74
N THR A 247 22.87 21.43 9.98
CA THR A 247 23.17 20.00 9.77
C THR A 247 22.32 19.11 10.66
N TRP A 248 22.10 19.48 11.93
CA TRP A 248 21.23 18.73 12.83
C TRP A 248 19.77 18.79 12.39
N VAL A 249 19.28 19.97 11.98
CA VAL A 249 17.91 20.10 11.44
C VAL A 249 17.73 19.12 10.28
N ASN A 250 18.61 19.15 9.29
CA ASN A 250 18.56 18.24 8.14
C ASN A 250 18.65 16.75 8.55
N GLN A 251 19.59 16.40 9.44
CA GLN A 251 19.72 15.02 9.93
C GLN A 251 18.47 14.55 10.67
N SER A 252 17.92 15.41 11.53
CA SER A 252 16.77 15.08 12.37
C SER A 252 15.48 14.85 11.60
N THR A 253 15.37 15.44 10.41
CA THR A 253 14.22 15.32 9.51
C THR A 253 14.52 14.45 8.28
N THR A 254 15.65 13.73 8.28
CA THR A 254 15.97 12.71 7.27
C THR A 254 15.44 11.34 7.71
N PRO A 255 14.81 10.56 6.82
CA PRO A 255 14.36 9.20 7.11
C PRO A 255 15.43 8.30 7.72
N SER A 256 15.09 7.63 8.82
CA SER A 256 15.97 6.65 9.45
C SER A 256 16.02 5.34 8.68
N ALA A 257 17.11 4.59 8.82
CA ALA A 257 17.29 3.31 8.14
C ALA A 257 16.26 2.23 8.52
N LYS A 258 15.54 2.38 9.65
CA LYS A 258 14.59 1.38 10.17
C LYS A 258 13.13 1.80 10.04
N ALA A 259 12.87 3.07 9.74
CA ALA A 259 11.55 3.59 9.46
C ALA A 259 11.67 4.81 8.54
N ALA A 260 11.25 4.65 7.29
CA ALA A 260 11.30 5.72 6.28
C ALA A 260 10.43 6.94 6.65
N TYR A 261 9.48 6.75 7.56
CA TYR A 261 8.54 7.75 8.07
C TYR A 261 8.99 8.39 9.40
N TYR A 262 10.23 8.16 9.86
CA TYR A 262 10.71 8.65 11.15
C TYR A 262 12.20 9.04 11.12
N GLY A 263 12.55 10.18 11.72
CA GLY A 263 13.91 10.71 11.83
C GLY A 263 14.44 10.72 13.28
N TYR A 264 15.15 11.77 13.68
CA TYR A 264 15.56 11.96 15.09
C TYR A 264 14.41 12.59 15.89
N LEU A 265 13.45 11.75 16.25
CA LEU A 265 12.24 12.10 16.98
C LEU A 265 11.24 12.97 16.20
N TRP A 266 11.33 13.00 14.86
CA TRP A 266 10.36 13.65 13.96
C TRP A 266 9.65 12.61 13.10
N TRP A 267 8.35 12.77 12.89
CA TRP A 267 7.62 12.04 11.86
C TRP A 267 7.88 12.67 10.50
N ILE A 268 8.06 11.86 9.45
CA ILE A 268 8.45 12.31 8.11
C ILE A 268 7.46 11.76 7.08
N ASP A 269 7.00 12.63 6.18
CA ASP A 269 6.27 12.26 4.99
C ASP A 269 7.04 12.76 3.76
N THR A 270 7.65 11.83 3.04
CA THR A 270 8.43 12.13 1.83
C THR A 270 7.54 12.40 0.61
N ALA A 271 6.28 11.97 0.61
CA ALA A 271 5.35 12.18 -0.50
C ALA A 271 4.81 13.62 -0.49
N GLN A 272 4.57 14.17 0.70
CA GLN A 272 4.12 15.55 0.88
C GLN A 272 5.25 16.55 1.16
N ASP A 273 6.50 16.06 1.29
CA ASP A 273 7.69 16.86 1.63
C ASP A 273 7.52 17.64 2.92
N ASN A 274 7.11 16.93 3.98
CA ASN A 274 6.86 17.52 5.29
C ASN A 274 7.40 16.66 6.43
N TYR A 275 7.57 17.30 7.59
CA TYR A 275 7.85 16.62 8.84
C TYR A 275 7.03 17.21 9.98
N ALA A 276 6.79 16.42 11.02
CA ALA A 276 5.91 16.80 12.11
C ALA A 276 6.38 16.31 13.48
N ALA A 277 6.17 17.16 14.49
CA ALA A 277 6.13 16.76 15.89
C ALA A 277 4.66 16.51 16.24
N MET A 278 4.34 15.31 16.72
CA MET A 278 2.95 14.89 16.95
C MET A 278 2.76 14.30 18.35
N GLY A 279 1.65 14.67 18.98
CA GLY A 279 1.21 14.19 20.29
C GLY A 279 -0.23 13.69 20.25
N ASP A 280 -0.57 12.85 21.23
CA ASP A 280 -1.94 12.38 21.45
C ASP A 280 -2.93 13.55 21.55
N PHE A 281 -4.21 13.28 21.29
CA PHE A 281 -5.26 14.30 21.18
C PHE A 281 -5.04 15.29 20.02
N GLY A 282 -4.10 15.01 19.12
CA GLY A 282 -3.82 15.84 17.95
C GLY A 282 -3.03 17.12 18.24
N GLN A 283 -2.09 17.08 19.20
CA GLN A 283 -1.10 18.16 19.32
C GLN A 283 -0.14 18.06 18.14
N MET A 284 -0.01 19.12 17.35
CA MET A 284 0.80 19.06 16.12
C MET A 284 1.59 20.34 15.88
N THR A 285 2.85 20.13 15.50
CA THR A 285 3.67 21.11 14.78
C THR A 285 4.04 20.47 13.45
N ILE A 286 3.45 20.92 12.34
CA ILE A 286 3.69 20.37 10.99
C ILE A 286 4.41 21.42 10.16
N VAL A 287 5.52 21.03 9.56
CA VAL A 287 6.39 21.90 8.78
C VAL A 287 6.51 21.39 7.36
N PHE A 288 6.24 22.26 6.38
CA PHE A 288 6.44 22.04 4.95
C PHE A 288 7.58 22.97 4.48
N PRO A 289 8.83 22.49 4.38
CA PRO A 289 9.99 23.34 4.11
C PRO A 289 9.94 24.02 2.74
N LYS A 290 9.51 23.31 1.69
CA LYS A 290 9.44 23.82 0.32
C LYS A 290 8.48 25.01 0.22
N GLU A 291 7.31 24.91 0.84
CA GLU A 291 6.28 25.96 0.88
C GLU A 291 6.51 27.02 1.96
N ARG A 292 7.53 26.83 2.80
CA ARG A 292 7.79 27.65 4.00
C ARG A 292 6.55 27.81 4.86
N LEU A 293 5.80 26.71 5.00
CA LEU A 293 4.49 26.66 5.64
C LEU A 293 4.58 25.89 6.96
N LEU A 294 3.87 26.40 7.97
CA LEU A 294 3.82 25.81 9.32
C LEU A 294 2.38 25.82 9.84
N LEU A 295 1.92 24.67 10.30
CA LEU A 295 0.68 24.52 11.05
C LEU A 295 0.97 24.15 12.50
N ILE A 296 0.35 24.89 13.43
CA ILE A 296 0.17 24.48 14.82
C ILE A 296 -1.29 24.13 15.05
N ARG A 297 -1.53 22.95 15.63
CA ARG A 297 -2.85 22.51 16.10
C ARG A 297 -2.77 22.12 17.57
N GLN A 298 -3.69 22.65 18.36
CA GLN A 298 -3.84 22.35 19.79
C GLN A 298 -5.25 21.81 20.07
N GLN A 299 -5.33 20.88 21.03
CA GLN A 299 -6.59 20.40 21.61
C GLN A 299 -6.40 20.09 23.09
N SER A 300 -7.06 20.84 23.97
CA SER A 300 -6.79 20.77 25.43
C SER A 300 -8.06 20.68 26.30
N CYS A 301 -9.23 21.07 25.80
CA CYS A 301 -10.48 21.03 26.58
C CYS A 301 -11.45 19.89 26.22
N ARG A 302 -11.24 19.22 25.07
CA ARG A 302 -12.11 18.13 24.59
C ARG A 302 -11.34 16.81 24.56
N ASN A 303 -10.55 16.56 25.61
CA ASN A 303 -9.61 15.43 25.63
C ASN A 303 -10.33 14.08 25.82
N ASN A 304 -11.66 14.07 26.02
CA ASN A 304 -12.50 12.89 26.19
C ASN A 304 -13.39 12.57 24.95
N ASP A 305 -13.20 13.26 23.81
CA ASP A 305 -14.06 13.21 22.61
C ASP A 305 -13.57 12.18 21.55
N PRO A 306 -14.44 11.51 20.77
CA PRO A 306 -14.10 10.57 19.67
C PRO A 306 -13.02 11.01 18.66
N SER A 307 -12.63 12.29 18.61
CA SER A 307 -11.39 12.76 17.97
C SER A 307 -10.08 12.06 18.42
N GLN A 308 -10.10 11.26 19.50
CA GLN A 308 -8.93 10.52 20.01
C GLN A 308 -8.30 9.54 19.02
N ASN A 309 -9.07 8.95 18.09
CA ASN A 309 -8.48 7.97 17.17
C ASN A 309 -7.65 8.63 16.06
N MET A 310 -7.70 9.97 15.93
CA MET A 310 -6.91 10.71 14.93
C MET A 310 -7.11 10.16 13.50
N ASN A 311 -8.23 9.45 13.23
CA ASN A 311 -8.54 8.80 11.95
C ASN A 311 -8.67 9.77 10.78
N TRP A 312 -8.87 11.05 11.09
CA TRP A 312 -8.91 12.15 10.13
C TRP A 312 -7.52 12.56 9.65
N MET A 313 -6.46 12.10 10.31
CA MET A 313 -5.09 12.29 9.85
C MET A 313 -4.80 11.40 8.67
N GLY A 314 -4.05 11.94 7.72
CA GLY A 314 -3.60 11.21 6.55
C GLY A 314 -3.22 12.17 5.42
N PRO A 315 -2.98 11.62 4.23
CA PRO A 315 -2.57 12.41 3.06
C PRO A 315 -3.52 13.57 2.76
N ASP A 316 -4.82 13.41 2.96
CA ASP A 316 -5.80 14.44 2.63
C ASP A 316 -5.75 15.63 3.59
N PHE A 317 -5.51 15.40 4.88
CA PHE A 317 -5.28 16.49 5.83
C PHE A 317 -4.00 17.28 5.49
N LEU A 318 -2.92 16.58 5.13
CA LEU A 318 -1.67 17.22 4.70
C LEU A 318 -1.86 18.03 3.41
N LYS A 319 -2.61 17.50 2.43
CA LYS A 319 -3.00 18.22 1.22
C LYS A 319 -3.82 19.46 1.54
N MET A 320 -4.80 19.38 2.44
CA MET A 320 -5.60 20.56 2.86
C MET A 320 -4.70 21.68 3.39
N ILE A 321 -3.70 21.36 4.22
CA ILE A 321 -2.74 22.34 4.72
C ILE A 321 -1.94 22.92 3.56
N ARG A 322 -1.37 22.08 2.71
CA ARG A 322 -0.52 22.51 1.58
C ARG A 322 -1.28 23.36 0.55
N ASN A 323 -2.56 23.08 0.34
CA ASN A 323 -3.43 23.83 -0.58
C ASN A 323 -3.75 25.25 -0.10
N THR A 324 -3.45 25.60 1.16
CA THR A 324 -3.61 26.98 1.65
C THR A 324 -2.67 27.98 0.99
N VAL A 325 -1.59 27.52 0.36
CA VAL A 325 -0.54 28.36 -0.25
C VAL A 325 -0.27 28.03 -1.72
N ARG A 326 -1.15 27.22 -2.32
CA ARG A 326 -1.04 26.80 -3.73
C ARG A 326 -2.30 27.22 -4.48
N THR A 327 -2.12 27.97 -5.56
CA THR A 327 -3.09 28.03 -6.66
C THR A 327 -2.89 26.77 -7.52
N GLU A 328 -3.95 26.24 -8.14
CA GLU A 328 -4.02 24.95 -8.84
C GLU A 328 -3.13 24.83 -10.12
N THR A 329 -1.87 25.27 -10.09
CA THR A 329 -0.96 25.13 -11.24
C THR A 329 0.21 24.18 -10.95
N THR A 330 -0.01 22.94 -11.41
CA THR A 330 0.92 21.90 -11.87
C THR A 330 2.44 22.13 -11.69
N ASP A 331 3.02 21.44 -10.70
CA ASP A 331 4.45 21.06 -10.71
C ASP A 331 4.63 20.01 -11.84
N PRO A 332 5.69 20.05 -12.67
CA PRO A 332 6.00 18.97 -13.63
C PRO A 332 6.20 17.58 -13.00
N GLY A 333 6.27 17.48 -11.67
CA GLY A 333 6.22 16.22 -10.91
C GLY A 333 4.84 15.80 -10.38
N ASP A 334 3.83 16.69 -10.42
CA ASP A 334 2.43 16.41 -10.08
C ASP A 334 1.64 16.24 -11.38
N MET A 335 1.77 15.07 -12.02
CA MET A 335 0.77 14.64 -13.01
C MET A 335 -0.58 14.64 -12.29
N PRO A 336 -1.59 15.40 -12.74
CA PRO A 336 -2.91 15.30 -12.15
C PRO A 336 -3.36 13.85 -12.26
N ASP A 337 -3.99 13.33 -11.20
CA ASP A 337 -4.44 11.94 -11.13
C ASP A 337 -5.00 11.52 -12.50
N PRO A 338 -4.33 10.62 -13.24
CA PRO A 338 -4.79 10.25 -14.56
C PRO A 338 -6.24 9.76 -14.55
N GLY A 339 -6.71 9.16 -13.46
CA GLY A 339 -8.11 8.75 -13.29
C GLY A 339 -9.12 9.91 -13.17
N LYS A 340 -8.65 11.14 -12.89
CA LYS A 340 -9.46 12.37 -12.91
C LYS A 340 -9.32 13.17 -14.19
N LEU A 341 -8.26 12.95 -14.95
CA LEU A 341 -8.04 13.59 -16.25
C LEU A 341 -8.62 12.79 -17.41
N LEU A 342 -8.54 11.47 -17.33
CA LEU A 342 -9.01 10.55 -18.36
C LEU A 342 -10.41 10.12 -17.98
N LEU A 343 -11.36 10.37 -18.87
CA LEU A 343 -12.68 9.77 -18.78
C LEU A 343 -12.52 8.28 -19.07
N GLY A 344 -12.66 7.47 -18.02
CA GLY A 344 -12.75 6.01 -18.13
C GLY A 344 -14.14 5.58 -18.63
N TYR A 345 -14.40 4.28 -18.57
CA TYR A 345 -15.70 3.70 -18.92
C TYR A 345 -16.55 3.38 -17.68
N ASP A 346 -16.21 3.98 -16.53
CA ASP A 346 -16.74 3.53 -15.25
C ASP A 346 -18.22 3.86 -15.02
N ASP A 347 -18.71 4.90 -15.69
CA ASP A 347 -20.08 5.38 -15.67
C ASP A 347 -20.98 4.70 -16.71
N LEU A 348 -20.41 3.86 -17.59
CA LEU A 348 -21.21 3.08 -18.52
C LEU A 348 -21.99 1.98 -17.78
N PRO A 349 -23.25 1.71 -18.21
CA PRO A 349 -24.02 0.59 -17.68
C PRO A 349 -23.32 -0.74 -17.99
N ARG A 350 -23.11 -1.56 -16.96
CA ARG A 350 -22.38 -2.83 -17.04
C ARG A 350 -23.26 -4.00 -16.63
N SER A 351 -23.24 -5.09 -17.41
CA SER A 351 -23.77 -6.38 -16.98
C SER A 351 -22.79 -7.07 -16.03
N GLN A 352 -23.28 -7.87 -15.08
CA GLN A 352 -22.39 -8.67 -14.24
C GLN A 352 -22.04 -9.98 -14.93
N VAL A 353 -20.78 -10.41 -14.87
CA VAL A 353 -20.33 -11.68 -15.42
C VAL A 353 -19.54 -12.47 -14.39
N MET A 354 -19.86 -13.75 -14.23
CA MET A 354 -19.16 -14.70 -13.37
C MET A 354 -18.64 -15.86 -14.20
N VAL A 355 -17.32 -16.09 -14.18
CA VAL A 355 -16.67 -17.22 -14.86
C VAL A 355 -16.35 -18.32 -13.85
N VAL A 356 -16.95 -19.49 -14.04
CA VAL A 356 -16.74 -20.69 -13.23
C VAL A 356 -15.84 -21.65 -14.00
N GLY A 357 -14.62 -21.84 -13.51
CA GLY A 357 -13.67 -22.80 -14.05
C GLY A 357 -13.94 -24.21 -13.55
N THR A 358 -14.01 -25.19 -14.45
CA THR A 358 -14.18 -26.62 -14.12
C THR A 358 -13.09 -27.46 -14.76
N HIS A 359 -12.86 -28.67 -14.24
CA HIS A 359 -12.24 -29.72 -15.05
C HIS A 359 -13.29 -30.25 -16.04
N HIS A 360 -12.86 -30.90 -17.12
CA HIS A 360 -13.80 -31.62 -17.97
C HIS A 360 -14.33 -32.81 -17.20
N PHE A 361 -15.64 -32.87 -17.00
CA PHE A 361 -16.23 -34.02 -16.35
C PHE A 361 -16.20 -35.16 -17.34
N ARG A 362 -15.58 -36.26 -16.93
CA ARG A 362 -15.42 -37.49 -17.67
C ARG A 362 -15.23 -38.56 -16.61
N GLN A 363 -15.73 -39.77 -16.87
CA GLN A 363 -15.38 -40.89 -16.01
C GLN A 363 -13.87 -41.16 -16.17
N GLU A 364 -13.07 -40.57 -15.30
CA GLU A 364 -11.63 -40.76 -15.20
C GLU A 364 -11.36 -41.76 -14.07
N ASP A 365 -10.20 -42.45 -14.11
CA ASP A 365 -9.84 -43.51 -13.16
C ASP A 365 -9.83 -43.05 -11.68
N HIS A 366 -9.92 -41.73 -11.44
CA HIS A 366 -9.80 -41.10 -10.13
C HIS A 366 -11.02 -40.26 -9.71
N TYR A 367 -12.03 -40.09 -10.58
CA TYR A 367 -13.21 -39.30 -10.25
C TYR A 367 -14.46 -39.74 -11.02
N ASP A 368 -15.55 -39.99 -10.30
CA ASP A 368 -16.86 -40.34 -10.90
C ASP A 368 -17.89 -39.30 -10.50
N GLU A 369 -18.24 -38.39 -11.43
CA GLU A 369 -19.22 -37.34 -11.17
C GLU A 369 -20.64 -37.88 -11.00
N LEU A 370 -20.91 -39.12 -11.45
CA LEU A 370 -22.22 -39.77 -11.33
C LEU A 370 -22.42 -40.50 -10.00
N ASP A 371 -21.37 -40.66 -9.19
CA ASP A 371 -21.49 -41.24 -7.85
C ASP A 371 -22.46 -40.42 -6.97
N ALA A 372 -23.24 -41.12 -6.14
CA ALA A 372 -24.29 -40.52 -5.33
C ALA A 372 -23.79 -39.40 -4.39
N GLU A 373 -22.56 -39.47 -3.90
CA GLU A 373 -21.97 -38.39 -3.10
C GLU A 373 -21.67 -37.17 -3.97
N ASN A 374 -21.03 -37.37 -5.11
CA ASN A 374 -20.68 -36.29 -6.04
C ASN A 374 -21.92 -35.62 -6.65
N GLN A 375 -22.99 -36.37 -6.86
CA GLN A 375 -24.30 -35.84 -7.24
C GLN A 375 -24.87 -34.87 -6.19
N GLN A 376 -24.68 -35.15 -4.89
CA GLN A 376 -25.05 -34.23 -3.81
C GLN A 376 -24.14 -32.99 -3.77
N GLN A 377 -22.84 -33.16 -4.02
CA GLN A 377 -21.91 -32.04 -4.11
C GLN A 377 -22.24 -31.12 -5.31
N LEU A 378 -22.64 -31.68 -6.45
CA LEU A 378 -23.11 -30.92 -7.62
C LEU A 378 -24.37 -30.10 -7.33
N GLU A 379 -25.32 -30.64 -6.55
CA GLU A 379 -26.48 -29.85 -6.11
C GLU A 379 -26.07 -28.70 -5.20
N LYS A 380 -25.17 -28.93 -4.24
CA LYS A 380 -24.62 -27.85 -3.39
C LYS A 380 -23.89 -26.79 -4.20
N LEU A 381 -23.09 -27.19 -5.19
CA LEU A 381 -22.41 -26.29 -6.11
C LEU A 381 -23.42 -25.44 -6.89
N ALA A 382 -24.47 -26.06 -7.43
CA ALA A 382 -25.54 -25.37 -8.12
C ALA A 382 -26.28 -24.38 -7.20
N ASP A 383 -26.51 -24.73 -5.93
CA ASP A 383 -27.13 -23.83 -4.94
C ASP A 383 -26.24 -22.62 -4.63
N ALA A 384 -24.94 -22.83 -4.45
CA ALA A 384 -23.98 -21.76 -4.20
C ALA A 384 -23.89 -20.78 -5.39
N LEU A 385 -23.88 -21.31 -6.61
CA LEU A 385 -23.87 -20.51 -7.84
C LEU A 385 -25.22 -19.82 -8.09
N ALA A 386 -26.34 -20.43 -7.72
CA ALA A 386 -27.67 -19.84 -7.83
C ALA A 386 -27.83 -18.57 -6.98
N ALA A 387 -27.05 -18.41 -5.90
CA ALA A 387 -27.02 -17.18 -5.12
C ALA A 387 -26.54 -15.95 -5.93
N PHE A 388 -25.80 -16.16 -7.02
CA PHE A 388 -25.48 -15.11 -7.99
C PHE A 388 -26.72 -14.62 -8.76
N ARG A 389 -27.85 -15.35 -8.72
CA ARG A 389 -29.09 -15.05 -9.45
C ARG A 389 -28.81 -14.78 -10.94
N PRO A 390 -28.19 -15.72 -11.68
CA PRO A 390 -27.90 -15.49 -13.08
C PRO A 390 -29.19 -15.27 -13.88
N THR A 391 -29.16 -14.35 -14.83
CA THR A 391 -30.20 -14.18 -15.86
C THR A 391 -29.92 -15.05 -17.08
N LYS A 392 -28.64 -15.44 -17.28
CA LYS A 392 -28.16 -16.26 -18.40
C LYS A 392 -27.13 -17.27 -17.90
N VAL A 393 -27.29 -18.54 -18.29
CA VAL A 393 -26.29 -19.60 -18.10
C VAL A 393 -25.64 -19.90 -19.46
N VAL A 394 -24.32 -19.73 -19.52
CA VAL A 394 -23.51 -19.83 -20.73
C VAL A 394 -22.56 -21.01 -20.62
N LEU A 395 -22.44 -21.79 -21.69
CA LEU A 395 -21.73 -23.07 -21.71
C LEU A 395 -20.70 -23.12 -22.84
N GLU A 396 -19.56 -23.79 -22.58
CA GLU A 396 -18.43 -23.95 -23.51
C GLU A 396 -18.73 -24.91 -24.69
N TRP A 397 -19.80 -24.65 -25.43
CA TRP A 397 -20.04 -25.21 -26.77
C TRP A 397 -20.12 -24.10 -27.82
N GLU A 398 -19.93 -24.46 -29.09
CA GLU A 398 -19.93 -23.49 -30.18
C GLU A 398 -21.35 -22.96 -30.47
N PRO A 399 -21.52 -21.64 -30.76
CA PRO A 399 -22.81 -21.04 -31.07
C PRO A 399 -23.62 -21.73 -32.18
N ARG A 400 -22.96 -22.38 -33.15
CA ARG A 400 -23.63 -23.17 -34.21
C ARG A 400 -24.46 -24.34 -33.68
N LEU A 401 -24.22 -24.77 -32.43
CA LEU A 401 -24.96 -25.85 -31.77
C LEU A 401 -26.16 -25.36 -30.94
N THR A 402 -26.46 -24.06 -30.95
CA THR A 402 -27.49 -23.45 -30.09
C THR A 402 -28.85 -24.14 -30.18
N GLU A 403 -29.33 -24.41 -31.41
CA GLU A 403 -30.61 -25.08 -31.62
C GLU A 403 -30.63 -26.48 -31.01
N ARG A 404 -29.58 -27.27 -31.29
CA ARG A 404 -29.44 -28.63 -30.77
C ARG A 404 -29.31 -28.67 -29.25
N ALA A 405 -28.55 -27.75 -28.67
CA ALA A 405 -28.35 -27.67 -27.22
C ALA A 405 -29.65 -27.30 -26.51
N ASN A 406 -30.40 -26.33 -27.03
CA ASN A 406 -31.67 -25.92 -26.46
C ASN A 406 -32.78 -26.96 -26.65
N GLN A 407 -32.80 -27.71 -27.75
CA GLN A 407 -33.69 -28.86 -27.88
C GLN A 407 -33.39 -29.91 -26.79
N ARG A 408 -32.12 -30.27 -26.59
CA ARG A 408 -31.73 -31.22 -25.53
C ARG A 408 -32.07 -30.71 -24.13
N TYR A 409 -31.92 -29.41 -23.89
CA TYR A 409 -32.29 -28.80 -22.62
C TYR A 409 -33.81 -28.79 -22.41
N SER A 410 -34.61 -28.53 -23.45
CA SER A 410 -36.06 -28.68 -23.41
C SER A 410 -36.49 -30.12 -23.11
N ASP A 411 -35.84 -31.11 -23.74
CA ASP A 411 -36.04 -32.54 -23.46
C ASP A 411 -35.67 -32.88 -22.00
N PHE A 412 -34.66 -32.22 -21.43
CA PHE A 412 -34.31 -32.38 -20.01
C PHE A 412 -35.38 -31.77 -19.09
N LEU A 413 -35.90 -30.58 -19.42
CA LEU A 413 -36.95 -29.92 -18.63
C LEU A 413 -38.27 -30.71 -18.65
N ASN A 414 -38.61 -31.35 -19.77
CA ASN A 414 -39.84 -32.12 -19.91
C ASN A 414 -39.71 -33.61 -19.51
N GLY A 415 -38.50 -34.06 -19.15
CA GLY A 415 -38.20 -35.42 -18.71
C GLY A 415 -37.94 -36.44 -19.83
N ALA A 416 -37.90 -36.03 -21.11
CA ALA A 416 -37.51 -36.87 -22.23
C ALA A 416 -35.99 -37.17 -22.29
N LEU A 417 -35.16 -36.36 -21.61
CA LEU A 417 -33.72 -36.60 -21.43
C LEU A 417 -33.38 -36.68 -19.94
N SER A 418 -32.77 -37.79 -19.51
CA SER A 418 -32.10 -37.87 -18.19
C SER A 418 -30.61 -37.53 -18.33
N ILE A 419 -30.08 -36.80 -17.35
CA ILE A 419 -28.65 -36.49 -17.23
C ILE A 419 -27.90 -37.48 -16.33
N ASP A 420 -28.58 -38.43 -15.69
CA ASP A 420 -28.00 -39.31 -14.65
C ASP A 420 -26.94 -40.30 -15.21
N SER A 421 -26.78 -40.34 -16.53
CA SER A 421 -25.79 -41.16 -17.24
C SER A 421 -24.81 -40.33 -18.09
N LEU A 422 -24.87 -38.99 -17.99
CA LEU A 422 -24.10 -38.08 -18.84
C LEU A 422 -22.99 -37.40 -18.04
N THR A 423 -21.75 -37.88 -18.17
CA THR A 423 -20.55 -37.31 -17.54
C THR A 423 -20.05 -36.09 -18.30
N ASN A 424 -20.74 -34.95 -18.21
CA ASN A 424 -20.24 -33.68 -18.74
C ASN A 424 -20.71 -32.51 -17.90
N GLU A 425 -19.83 -31.54 -17.64
CA GLU A 425 -20.08 -30.33 -16.85
C GLU A 425 -21.27 -29.52 -17.36
N THR A 426 -21.50 -29.54 -18.68
CA THR A 426 -22.68 -28.91 -19.30
C THR A 426 -23.98 -29.50 -18.76
N TYR A 427 -24.06 -30.83 -18.63
CA TYR A 427 -25.25 -31.49 -18.10
C TYR A 427 -25.27 -31.48 -16.58
N GLN A 428 -24.15 -31.87 -15.95
CA GLN A 428 -24.08 -32.08 -14.51
C GLN A 428 -24.09 -30.79 -13.70
N LEU A 429 -23.68 -29.65 -14.26
CA LEU A 429 -23.73 -28.36 -13.58
C LEU A 429 -24.58 -27.35 -14.34
N GLY A 430 -24.35 -27.20 -15.66
CA GLY A 430 -25.04 -26.21 -16.50
C GLY A 430 -26.56 -26.39 -16.56
N PHE A 431 -27.02 -27.57 -16.99
CA PHE A 431 -28.45 -27.88 -17.11
C PHE A 431 -29.13 -27.83 -15.74
N ARG A 432 -28.48 -28.35 -14.69
CA ARG A 432 -29.01 -28.30 -13.32
C ARG A 432 -29.25 -26.88 -12.84
N LEU A 433 -28.24 -26.03 -12.97
CA LEU A 433 -28.29 -24.64 -12.55
C LEU A 433 -29.36 -23.89 -13.35
N ALA A 434 -29.38 -24.04 -14.67
CA ALA A 434 -30.37 -23.39 -15.52
C ALA A 434 -31.81 -23.79 -15.15
N ARG A 435 -32.06 -25.08 -14.90
CA ARG A 435 -33.37 -25.57 -14.45
C ARG A 435 -33.74 -25.00 -13.08
N LYS A 436 -32.79 -24.98 -12.14
CA LYS A 436 -32.97 -24.44 -10.78
C LYS A 436 -33.34 -22.95 -10.82
N MET A 437 -32.79 -22.21 -11.78
CA MET A 437 -33.07 -20.78 -12.00
C MET A 437 -34.30 -20.53 -12.89
N GLY A 438 -34.98 -21.57 -13.36
CA GLY A 438 -36.17 -21.45 -14.21
C GLY A 438 -35.89 -20.89 -15.61
N HIS A 439 -34.68 -21.06 -16.13
CA HIS A 439 -34.34 -20.61 -17.48
C HIS A 439 -34.96 -21.52 -18.54
N GLU A 440 -35.53 -20.91 -19.58
CA GLU A 440 -36.11 -21.62 -20.73
C GLU A 440 -35.08 -22.05 -21.77
N ARG A 441 -33.91 -21.39 -21.78
CA ARG A 441 -32.84 -21.63 -22.75
C ARG A 441 -31.45 -21.45 -22.15
N LEU A 442 -30.47 -22.00 -22.85
CA LEU A 442 -29.04 -21.91 -22.59
C LEU A 442 -28.35 -21.08 -23.68
N TYR A 443 -27.19 -20.54 -23.33
CA TYR A 443 -26.35 -19.75 -24.22
C TYR A 443 -25.02 -20.46 -24.45
N LEU A 444 -24.46 -20.32 -25.65
CA LEU A 444 -23.24 -20.99 -26.08
C LEU A 444 -22.23 -19.94 -26.54
N PHE A 445 -20.94 -20.13 -26.25
CA PHE A 445 -19.93 -19.09 -26.52
C PHE A 445 -18.57 -19.58 -27.03
N ASP A 446 -18.33 -20.89 -27.14
CA ASP A 446 -17.02 -21.41 -27.56
C ASP A 446 -16.67 -21.04 -29.02
N ASP A 447 -15.38 -21.05 -29.34
CA ASP A 447 -14.84 -20.88 -30.68
C ASP A 447 -13.65 -21.85 -30.87
N GLN A 448 -13.89 -23.00 -31.50
CA GLN A 448 -12.83 -23.98 -31.76
C GLN A 448 -12.00 -23.60 -32.99
N THR A 449 -11.48 -22.38 -33.00
CA THR A 449 -10.76 -21.82 -34.15
C THR A 449 -9.65 -22.72 -34.67
N GLU A 450 -9.62 -22.85 -36.00
CA GLU A 450 -8.57 -23.53 -36.74
C GLU A 450 -7.19 -22.91 -36.50
N PHE A 451 -6.15 -23.73 -36.56
CA PHE A 451 -4.77 -23.27 -36.48
C PHE A 451 -4.41 -22.40 -37.69
N ILE A 452 -3.61 -21.36 -37.49
CA ILE A 452 -3.17 -20.45 -38.56
C ILE A 452 -1.65 -20.25 -38.53
N GLY A 453 -1.06 -19.90 -39.66
CA GLY A 453 0.35 -19.52 -39.76
C GLY A 453 1.30 -20.68 -39.44
N SER A 454 2.28 -20.44 -38.57
CA SER A 454 3.27 -21.43 -38.12
C SER A 454 2.67 -22.68 -37.47
N LEU A 455 1.38 -22.63 -37.08
CA LEU A 455 0.65 -23.72 -36.43
C LEU A 455 -0.28 -24.48 -37.38
N GLU A 456 -0.34 -24.16 -38.67
CA GLU A 456 -1.22 -24.87 -39.61
C GLU A 456 -0.92 -26.39 -39.59
N GLY A 457 -1.93 -27.22 -39.28
CA GLY A 457 -1.80 -28.67 -39.13
C GLY A 457 -1.17 -29.15 -37.81
N PHE A 458 -0.95 -28.26 -36.85
CA PHE A 458 -0.41 -28.57 -35.52
C PHE A 458 -1.51 -29.05 -34.54
N THR A 459 -1.14 -29.80 -33.51
CA THR A 459 -2.03 -30.28 -32.44
C THR A 459 -1.35 -30.10 -31.08
N PHE A 460 -2.07 -30.30 -29.99
CA PHE A 460 -1.48 -30.26 -28.64
C PHE A 460 -0.34 -31.28 -28.50
N ASP A 461 -0.55 -32.51 -28.97
CA ASP A 461 0.47 -33.56 -28.94
C ASP A 461 1.72 -33.18 -29.74
N LYS A 462 1.53 -32.57 -30.92
CA LYS A 462 2.63 -32.08 -31.76
C LYS A 462 3.43 -30.96 -31.10
N PHE A 463 2.83 -30.15 -30.23
CA PHE A 463 3.54 -29.13 -29.46
C PHE A 463 4.50 -29.74 -28.44
N GLY A 464 4.06 -30.75 -27.69
CA GLY A 464 4.92 -31.50 -26.78
C GLY A 464 6.06 -32.24 -27.50
N GLU A 465 5.75 -32.89 -28.63
CA GLU A 465 6.77 -33.54 -29.47
C GLU A 465 7.79 -32.53 -30.03
N TYR A 466 7.30 -31.39 -30.52
CA TYR A 466 8.16 -30.32 -31.02
C TYR A 466 9.08 -29.77 -29.93
N ALA A 467 8.56 -29.51 -28.72
CA ALA A 467 9.34 -29.04 -27.59
C ALA A 467 10.48 -30.02 -27.25
N LYS A 468 10.16 -31.33 -27.16
CA LYS A 468 11.16 -32.38 -26.91
C LYS A 468 12.23 -32.49 -27.99
N ALA A 469 11.84 -32.32 -29.27
CA ALA A 469 12.75 -32.49 -30.40
C ALA A 469 13.63 -31.26 -30.69
N ASN A 470 13.22 -30.06 -30.27
CA ASN A 470 13.85 -28.81 -30.71
C ASN A 470 14.43 -27.94 -29.59
N ASP A 471 14.14 -28.22 -28.33
CA ASP A 471 14.55 -27.43 -27.17
C ASP A 471 15.62 -28.16 -26.33
N ASP A 472 16.88 -28.08 -26.76
CA ASP A 472 18.04 -28.64 -26.06
C ASP A 472 18.50 -27.73 -24.90
N GLY A 473 17.63 -27.51 -23.92
CA GLY A 473 18.07 -27.07 -22.59
C GLY A 473 17.22 -26.05 -21.85
N PHE A 474 16.23 -25.37 -22.45
CA PHE A 474 15.40 -24.43 -21.67
C PHE A 474 14.08 -25.09 -21.21
N TYR A 475 13.34 -25.70 -22.13
CA TYR A 475 12.11 -26.43 -21.78
C TYR A 475 12.43 -27.61 -20.84
N ASN A 476 13.44 -28.42 -21.17
CA ASN A 476 13.83 -29.60 -20.39
C ASN A 476 14.32 -29.28 -18.96
N VAL A 477 14.90 -28.10 -18.72
CA VAL A 477 15.35 -27.69 -17.37
C VAL A 477 14.17 -27.41 -16.43
N HIS A 478 13.03 -26.98 -16.97
CA HIS A 478 11.85 -26.64 -16.19
C HIS A 478 10.72 -27.65 -16.31
N GLU A 479 10.71 -28.50 -17.35
CA GLU A 479 9.69 -29.52 -17.61
C GLU A 479 9.53 -30.45 -16.40
N SER A 480 10.63 -30.97 -15.84
CA SER A 480 10.59 -31.86 -14.68
C SER A 480 9.95 -31.19 -13.45
N VAL A 481 10.26 -29.92 -13.20
CA VAL A 481 9.69 -29.14 -12.11
C VAL A 481 8.20 -28.86 -12.35
N LEU A 482 7.81 -28.58 -13.60
CA LEU A 482 6.40 -28.35 -13.95
C LEU A 482 5.57 -29.62 -13.83
N ILE A 483 6.08 -30.76 -14.31
CA ILE A 483 5.45 -32.08 -14.18
C ILE A 483 5.33 -32.44 -12.70
N GLU A 484 6.39 -32.30 -11.92
CA GLU A 484 6.38 -32.58 -10.47
C GLU A 484 5.34 -31.73 -9.74
N ARG A 485 5.34 -30.41 -9.98
CA ARG A 485 4.39 -29.49 -9.35
C ARG A 485 2.96 -29.75 -9.79
N PHE A 486 2.74 -30.03 -11.08
CA PHE A 486 1.41 -30.38 -11.58
C PHE A 486 0.90 -31.67 -10.94
N GLY A 487 1.74 -32.72 -10.87
CA GLY A 487 1.40 -33.98 -10.22
C GLY A 487 1.05 -33.78 -8.75
N LYS A 488 1.88 -33.07 -7.98
CA LYS A 488 1.59 -32.74 -6.57
C LYS A 488 0.30 -31.94 -6.38
N ASN A 489 0.01 -31.02 -7.29
CA ASN A 489 -1.25 -30.27 -7.25
C ASN A 489 -2.45 -31.18 -7.55
N GLN A 490 -2.33 -32.11 -8.51
CA GLN A 490 -3.41 -33.08 -8.77
C GLN A 490 -3.63 -34.02 -7.59
N GLU A 491 -2.56 -34.57 -7.00
CA GLU A 491 -2.64 -35.38 -5.77
C GLU A 491 -3.36 -34.64 -4.63
N ALA A 492 -3.08 -33.34 -4.47
CA ALA A 492 -3.75 -32.50 -3.48
C ALA A 492 -5.23 -32.27 -3.78
N LEU A 493 -5.63 -32.22 -5.07
CA LEU A 493 -7.01 -32.05 -5.50
C LEU A 493 -7.82 -33.35 -5.45
N ASP A 494 -7.19 -34.50 -5.69
CA ASP A 494 -7.86 -35.81 -5.70
C ASP A 494 -8.34 -36.22 -4.29
N GLY A 495 -7.73 -35.69 -3.24
CA GLY A 495 -8.18 -35.89 -1.85
C GLY A 495 -9.38 -35.03 -1.43
N LEU A 496 -9.90 -34.17 -2.30
CA LEU A 496 -10.98 -33.24 -1.98
C LEU A 496 -12.35 -33.75 -2.47
N SER A 497 -13.41 -33.31 -1.79
CA SER A 497 -14.78 -33.43 -2.33
C SER A 497 -14.93 -32.64 -3.63
N LEU A 498 -15.94 -32.95 -4.46
CA LEU A 498 -16.16 -32.24 -5.74
C LEU A 498 -16.31 -30.74 -5.54
N TYR A 499 -17.04 -30.38 -4.47
CA TYR A 499 -17.26 -29.01 -4.08
C TYR A 499 -15.93 -28.31 -3.78
N ASP A 500 -15.12 -28.91 -2.91
CA ASP A 500 -13.86 -28.34 -2.47
C ASP A 500 -12.84 -28.28 -3.61
N ARG A 501 -12.83 -29.26 -4.51
CA ARG A 501 -12.02 -29.26 -5.73
C ARG A 501 -12.37 -28.05 -6.60
N LEU A 502 -13.65 -27.84 -6.93
CA LEU A 502 -14.05 -26.68 -7.74
C LEU A 502 -13.85 -25.34 -7.01
N LEU A 503 -14.03 -25.31 -5.68
CA LEU A 503 -13.70 -24.13 -4.87
C LEU A 503 -12.22 -23.76 -5.00
N VAL A 504 -11.32 -24.72 -4.82
CA VAL A 504 -9.87 -24.50 -4.97
C VAL A 504 -9.54 -24.09 -6.40
N MET A 505 -10.10 -24.76 -7.41
CA MET A 505 -9.84 -24.44 -8.83
C MET A 505 -10.28 -23.02 -9.23
N ASN A 506 -11.27 -22.45 -8.54
CA ASN A 506 -11.73 -21.09 -8.79
C ASN A 506 -10.99 -20.03 -7.96
N SER A 507 -10.05 -20.41 -7.09
CA SER A 507 -9.32 -19.47 -6.25
C SER A 507 -8.31 -18.60 -7.03
N PRO A 508 -7.95 -17.41 -6.52
CA PRO A 508 -6.91 -16.58 -7.11
C PRO A 508 -5.55 -17.30 -7.25
N GLU A 509 -5.22 -18.18 -6.31
CA GLU A 509 -3.99 -18.98 -6.32
C GLU A 509 -4.00 -19.99 -7.46
N ALA A 510 -5.10 -20.73 -7.66
CA ALA A 510 -5.23 -21.67 -8.76
C ALA A 510 -5.14 -20.96 -10.12
N GLY A 511 -5.80 -19.80 -10.26
CA GLY A 511 -5.70 -18.95 -11.45
C GLY A 511 -4.26 -18.51 -11.73
N THR A 512 -3.52 -18.08 -10.69
CA THR A 512 -2.11 -17.68 -10.82
C THR A 512 -1.21 -18.85 -11.23
N ILE A 513 -1.39 -20.02 -10.61
CA ILE A 513 -0.62 -21.24 -10.92
C ILE A 513 -0.91 -21.70 -12.36
N ASN A 514 -2.18 -21.70 -12.76
CA ASN A 514 -2.59 -22.05 -14.12
C ASN A 514 -1.96 -21.09 -15.13
N ALA A 515 -1.99 -19.78 -14.87
CA ALA A 515 -1.39 -18.78 -15.74
C ALA A 515 0.12 -18.89 -15.87
N GLN A 516 0.82 -19.17 -14.77
CA GLN A 516 2.25 -19.43 -14.83
C GLN A 516 2.52 -20.65 -15.71
N ARG A 517 1.85 -21.78 -15.44
CA ARG A 517 2.06 -23.06 -16.15
C ARG A 517 1.66 -23.00 -17.63
N MET A 518 0.39 -22.75 -17.92
CA MET A 518 -0.18 -22.84 -19.28
C MET A 518 0.16 -21.61 -20.11
N HIS A 519 0.04 -20.41 -19.53
CA HIS A 519 0.13 -19.18 -20.33
C HIS A 519 1.56 -18.68 -20.46
N MET A 520 2.38 -18.77 -19.40
CA MET A 520 3.70 -18.12 -19.38
C MET A 520 4.90 -19.06 -19.53
N TYR A 521 4.79 -20.35 -19.21
CA TYR A 521 5.92 -21.28 -19.44
C TYR A 521 5.97 -21.76 -20.90
N GLU A 522 4.83 -21.98 -21.55
CA GLU A 522 4.76 -22.51 -22.92
C GLU A 522 5.38 -21.55 -23.97
N ILE A 523 5.41 -20.23 -23.70
CA ILE A 523 6.03 -19.24 -24.60
C ILE A 523 7.53 -19.46 -24.81
N ARG A 524 8.17 -20.25 -23.95
CA ARG A 524 9.60 -20.52 -24.02
C ARG A 524 9.91 -21.59 -25.06
N VAL A 525 8.94 -22.41 -25.44
CA VAL A 525 9.13 -23.48 -26.42
C VAL A 525 9.58 -22.90 -27.75
N GLY A 526 10.79 -23.30 -28.16
CA GLY A 526 11.36 -22.92 -29.44
C GLY A 526 11.85 -21.47 -29.54
N ILE A 527 11.77 -20.65 -28.49
CA ILE A 527 12.07 -19.21 -28.53
C ILE A 527 13.51 -18.86 -28.99
N GLN A 528 14.44 -19.80 -28.87
CA GLN A 528 15.82 -19.67 -29.35
C GLN A 528 15.94 -19.82 -30.88
N LYS A 529 14.94 -20.41 -31.53
CA LYS A 529 14.95 -20.81 -32.96
C LYS A 529 13.79 -20.23 -33.76
N ASN A 530 12.59 -20.13 -33.19
CA ASN A 530 11.39 -19.61 -33.81
C ASN A 530 10.34 -19.16 -32.76
N TRP A 531 9.14 -18.82 -33.22
CA TRP A 531 8.06 -18.26 -32.40
C TRP A 531 6.97 -19.30 -32.07
N MET A 532 7.28 -20.60 -32.08
CA MET A 532 6.29 -21.67 -31.89
C MET A 532 5.51 -21.56 -30.57
N GLY A 533 6.21 -21.41 -29.43
CA GLY A 533 5.58 -21.19 -28.12
C GLY A 533 4.73 -19.90 -28.04
N PRO A 534 5.27 -18.74 -28.43
CA PRO A 534 4.48 -17.50 -28.46
C PRO A 534 3.27 -17.54 -29.40
N ASP A 535 3.41 -18.14 -30.59
CA ASP A 535 2.29 -18.31 -31.54
C ASP A 535 1.22 -19.24 -30.97
N TRP A 536 1.64 -20.30 -30.25
CA TRP A 536 0.76 -21.21 -29.54
C TRP A 536 -0.09 -20.48 -28.49
N LEU A 537 0.53 -19.65 -27.65
CA LEU A 537 -0.19 -18.79 -26.70
C LEU A 537 -1.12 -17.81 -27.41
N GLY A 538 -0.65 -17.18 -28.50
CA GLY A 538 -1.45 -16.23 -29.28
C GLY A 538 -2.75 -16.84 -29.82
N ARG A 539 -2.71 -18.10 -30.26
CA ARG A 539 -3.91 -18.86 -30.67
C ARG A 539 -4.88 -19.07 -29.51
N TRP A 540 -4.36 -19.40 -28.32
CA TRP A 540 -5.20 -19.56 -27.12
C TRP A 540 -5.91 -18.26 -26.73
N TYR A 541 -5.19 -17.13 -26.76
CA TYR A 541 -5.79 -15.81 -26.53
C TYR A 541 -6.85 -15.47 -27.56
N ARG A 542 -6.60 -15.75 -28.84
CA ARG A 542 -7.57 -15.50 -29.92
C ARG A 542 -8.90 -16.22 -29.69
N ARG A 543 -8.88 -17.49 -29.27
CA ARG A 543 -10.10 -18.26 -28.92
C ARG A 543 -10.87 -17.56 -27.80
N ASN A 544 -10.19 -17.18 -26.71
CA ASN A 544 -10.82 -16.50 -25.57
C ASN A 544 -11.39 -15.11 -25.93
N VAL A 545 -10.71 -14.34 -26.79
CA VAL A 545 -11.24 -13.05 -27.29
C VAL A 545 -12.52 -13.26 -28.10
N ARG A 546 -12.57 -14.30 -28.95
CA ARG A 546 -13.79 -14.64 -29.71
C ARG A 546 -14.90 -15.15 -28.81
N MET A 547 -14.56 -15.88 -27.75
CA MET A 547 -15.52 -16.30 -26.72
C MET A 547 -16.18 -15.09 -26.04
N VAL A 548 -15.41 -14.07 -25.65
CA VAL A 548 -15.97 -12.82 -25.12
C VAL A 548 -16.84 -12.10 -26.17
N ALA A 549 -16.40 -12.06 -27.43
CA ALA A 549 -17.20 -11.49 -28.52
C ALA A 549 -18.53 -12.24 -28.76
N ASN A 550 -18.57 -13.56 -28.53
CA ASN A 550 -19.81 -14.33 -28.57
C ASN A 550 -20.74 -13.96 -27.42
N VAL A 551 -20.22 -13.68 -26.22
CA VAL A 551 -21.04 -13.20 -25.08
C VAL A 551 -21.62 -11.82 -25.37
N LEU A 552 -20.83 -10.91 -25.96
CA LEU A 552 -21.29 -9.57 -26.36
C LEU A 552 -22.47 -9.59 -27.36
N GLN A 553 -22.58 -10.63 -28.21
CA GLN A 553 -23.67 -10.72 -29.19
C GLN A 553 -25.05 -10.90 -28.56
N PHE A 554 -25.13 -11.36 -27.31
CA PHE A 554 -26.41 -11.60 -26.63
C PHE A 554 -26.52 -10.91 -25.27
N SER A 555 -25.52 -10.18 -24.79
CA SER A 555 -25.57 -9.43 -23.54
C SER A 555 -26.39 -8.14 -23.68
N GLU A 556 -27.15 -7.80 -22.64
CA GLU A 556 -27.99 -6.60 -22.56
C GLU A 556 -27.62 -5.82 -21.28
N PRO A 557 -26.63 -4.91 -21.32
CA PRO A 557 -26.25 -4.09 -20.17
C PRO A 557 -27.33 -3.07 -19.76
N PRO A 558 -27.49 -2.77 -18.45
CA PRO A 558 -26.81 -3.37 -17.30
C PRO A 558 -27.55 -4.58 -16.69
N GLU A 559 -28.65 -5.01 -17.31
CA GLU A 559 -29.65 -5.89 -16.67
C GLU A 559 -29.17 -7.33 -16.48
N ASP A 560 -28.24 -7.78 -17.33
CA ASP A 560 -27.78 -9.17 -17.28
C ASP A 560 -26.84 -9.50 -16.12
N ARG A 561 -27.03 -10.71 -15.59
CA ARG A 561 -26.15 -11.42 -14.66
C ARG A 561 -25.75 -12.73 -15.33
N ILE A 562 -24.63 -12.73 -16.04
CA ILE A 562 -24.20 -13.84 -16.90
C ILE A 562 -23.31 -14.78 -16.10
N LEU A 563 -23.66 -16.07 -16.02
CA LEU A 563 -22.81 -17.09 -15.43
C LEU A 563 -22.29 -18.02 -16.52
N ILE A 564 -20.96 -18.12 -16.62
CA ILE A 564 -20.24 -18.90 -17.61
C ILE A 564 -19.63 -20.13 -16.94
N ILE A 565 -19.86 -21.32 -17.50
CA ILE A 565 -19.19 -22.56 -17.10
C ILE A 565 -18.22 -22.95 -18.22
N VAL A 566 -16.94 -23.08 -17.88
CA VAL A 566 -15.85 -23.27 -18.84
C VAL A 566 -14.71 -24.04 -18.20
N GLY A 567 -13.88 -24.70 -19.02
CA GLY A 567 -12.63 -25.29 -18.56
C GLY A 567 -11.74 -24.29 -17.81
N ASP A 568 -11.12 -24.74 -16.71
CA ASP A 568 -10.30 -23.91 -15.81
C ASP A 568 -9.14 -23.18 -16.51
N ASN A 569 -8.57 -23.78 -17.56
CA ASN A 569 -7.52 -23.17 -18.38
C ASN A 569 -7.98 -21.90 -19.13
N HIS A 570 -9.28 -21.71 -19.33
CA HIS A 570 -9.86 -20.49 -19.91
C HIS A 570 -10.07 -19.40 -18.86
N LYS A 571 -10.40 -19.79 -17.62
CA LYS A 571 -10.89 -18.88 -16.57
C LYS A 571 -9.98 -17.68 -16.38
N TRP A 572 -8.67 -17.90 -16.22
CA TRP A 572 -7.75 -16.78 -15.97
C TRP A 572 -7.75 -15.75 -17.10
N VAL A 573 -7.75 -16.18 -18.37
CA VAL A 573 -7.77 -15.26 -19.53
C VAL A 573 -9.13 -14.56 -19.61
N LEU A 574 -10.22 -15.30 -19.43
CA LEU A 574 -11.58 -14.73 -19.49
C LEU A 574 -11.84 -13.73 -18.36
N ASP A 575 -11.41 -14.01 -17.13
CA ASP A 575 -11.52 -13.08 -16.00
C ASP A 575 -10.84 -11.75 -16.35
N GLN A 576 -9.63 -11.78 -16.94
CA GLN A 576 -8.96 -10.56 -17.38
C GLN A 576 -9.73 -9.84 -18.51
N LEU A 577 -10.13 -10.57 -19.56
CA LEU A 577 -10.83 -9.97 -20.69
C LEU A 577 -12.17 -9.33 -20.27
N PHE A 578 -12.93 -9.97 -19.39
CA PHE A 578 -14.17 -9.42 -18.85
C PHE A 578 -13.94 -8.24 -17.91
N ALA A 579 -12.94 -8.31 -17.02
CA ALA A 579 -12.63 -7.22 -16.09
C ALA A 579 -12.20 -5.91 -16.78
N PHE A 580 -11.58 -6.03 -17.96
CA PHE A 580 -11.17 -4.88 -18.77
C PHE A 580 -12.15 -4.54 -19.90
N SER A 581 -13.32 -5.18 -19.95
CA SER A 581 -14.38 -4.85 -20.90
C SER A 581 -15.28 -3.75 -20.34
N PRO A 582 -15.60 -2.68 -21.11
CA PRO A 582 -16.49 -1.62 -20.63
C PRO A 582 -17.93 -2.07 -20.42
N ASP A 583 -18.34 -3.18 -21.04
CA ASP A 583 -19.70 -3.74 -20.98
C ASP A 583 -19.97 -4.60 -19.73
N PHE A 584 -18.92 -5.00 -19.00
CA PHE A 584 -19.04 -6.01 -17.94
C PHE A 584 -18.40 -5.60 -16.61
N GLU A 585 -19.00 -6.07 -15.52
CA GLU A 585 -18.43 -6.10 -14.18
C GLU A 585 -18.14 -7.57 -13.82
N LEU A 586 -16.86 -7.91 -13.62
CA LEU A 586 -16.47 -9.27 -13.23
C LEU A 586 -16.84 -9.54 -11.76
N VAL A 587 -17.51 -10.67 -11.51
CA VAL A 587 -17.89 -11.14 -10.18
C VAL A 587 -17.17 -12.46 -9.88
N SER A 588 -16.53 -12.52 -8.71
CA SER A 588 -15.73 -13.66 -8.25
C SER A 588 -16.60 -14.92 -8.03
N SER A 589 -16.37 -15.98 -8.79
CA SER A 589 -16.97 -17.30 -8.54
C SER A 589 -16.48 -17.91 -7.22
N TYR A 590 -15.22 -17.67 -6.84
CA TYR A 590 -14.63 -18.16 -5.59
C TYR A 590 -15.39 -17.67 -4.36
N ASP A 591 -15.74 -16.39 -4.31
CA ASP A 591 -16.42 -15.80 -3.14
C ASP A 591 -17.83 -16.35 -2.94
N TYR A 592 -18.49 -16.77 -4.02
CA TYR A 592 -19.80 -17.42 -3.97
C TYR A 592 -19.69 -18.87 -3.52
N LEU A 593 -18.71 -19.61 -4.07
CA LEU A 593 -18.42 -20.97 -3.63
C LEU A 593 -17.94 -21.01 -2.17
N GLN A 594 -17.15 -20.04 -1.72
CA GLN A 594 -16.69 -19.99 -0.33
C GLN A 594 -17.83 -19.73 0.64
N ARG A 595 -18.81 -18.89 0.26
CA ARG A 595 -20.01 -18.61 1.07
C ARG A 595 -21.02 -19.75 1.08
N GLY A 596 -21.07 -20.55 0.00
CA GLY A 596 -21.97 -21.68 -0.13
C GLY A 596 -21.41 -22.99 0.43
N ARG A 597 -20.12 -23.03 0.76
CA ARG A 597 -19.47 -24.10 1.51
C ARG A 597 -19.93 -24.08 2.96
#